data_AF-A0A955HLS4-F1
#
_entry.id   AF-A0A955HLS4-F1
#
_cell.length_a   1.000
_cell.length_b   1.000
_cell.length_c   1.000
_cell.angle_alpha   90.00
_cell.angle_beta   90.00
_cell.angle_gamma   90.00
#
_symmetry.space_group_name_H-M   'P 1'
#
loop_
_entity.id
_entity.type
_entity.pdbx_description
1 polymer ?
#
loop_
_entity_poly.entity_id
_entity_poly.type
_entity_poly.pdbx_seq_one_letter_code
_entity_poly.pdbx_strand_id
1 'polypeptide(L)' 'SIMLTSNRSPGEWPALFGNPLLAAAGLDRLAHHAEIVVIQGDSFRAHGRQKLEEEVKIALAD' A
#
# COMPACT_ATOMS: atom_id res chain seq x y z
N SER A 1 15.54 -12.89 -7.91
CA SER A 1 15.19 -11.84 -6.94
C SER A 1 13.96 -11.09 -7.41
N ILE A 2 13.06 -10.73 -6.51
CA ILE A 2 11.81 -10.03 -6.80
C ILE A 2 11.84 -8.70 -6.05
N MET A 3 11.49 -7.60 -6.72
CA MET A 3 11.19 -6.31 -6.08
C MET A 3 9.69 -6.07 -6.22
N LEU A 4 9.03 -5.79 -5.10
CA LEU A 4 7.60 -5.55 -5.02
C LEU A 4 7.36 -4.22 -4.30
N THR A 5 6.43 -3.43 -4.82
CA THR A 5 5.93 -2.24 -4.14
C THR A 5 4.44 -2.42 -3.84
N SER A 6 4.00 -1.93 -2.70
CA SER A 6 2.60 -1.98 -2.30
C SER A 6 2.27 -0.71 -1.50
N ASN A 7 1.05 -0.21 -1.69
CA ASN A 7 0.49 0.85 -0.86
C ASN A 7 -0.30 0.30 0.34
N ARG A 8 -0.32 -1.03 0.53
CA ARG A 8 -0.95 -1.71 1.66
C ARG A 8 0.12 -2.37 2.54
N SER A 9 -0.13 -2.40 3.84
CA SER A 9 0.74 -3.10 4.77
C SER A 9 0.73 -4.62 4.49
N PRO A 10 1.83 -5.35 4.76
CA PRO A 10 1.89 -6.80 4.56
C PRO A 10 0.76 -7.58 5.27
N GLY A 11 0.29 -7.09 6.43
CA GLY A 11 -0.81 -7.71 7.19
C GLY A 11 -2.17 -7.68 6.46
N GLU A 12 -2.34 -6.78 5.50
CA GLU A 12 -3.57 -6.68 4.70
C GLU A 12 -3.55 -7.61 3.47
N TRP A 13 -2.38 -8.17 3.13
CA TRP A 13 -2.21 -8.93 1.90
C TRP A 13 -2.97 -10.27 1.90
N PRO A 14 -3.12 -11.04 3.01
CA PRO A 14 -3.89 -12.28 2.99
C PRO A 14 -5.30 -12.12 2.44
N ALA A 15 -5.96 -10.99 2.74
CA ALA A 15 -7.31 -10.68 2.27
C ALA A 15 -7.39 -10.37 0.76
N LEU A 16 -6.27 -10.09 0.10
CA LEU A 16 -6.19 -9.85 -1.34
C LEU A 16 -6.27 -11.15 -2.15
N PHE A 17 -6.01 -12.30 -1.52
CA PHE A 17 -6.07 -13.59 -2.16
C PHE A 17 -7.47 -14.18 -2.04
N GLY A 18 -8.01 -14.72 -3.14
CA GLY A 18 -9.32 -15.39 -3.13
C GLY A 18 -9.33 -16.74 -2.41
N ASN A 19 -8.17 -17.24 -1.97
CA ASN A 19 -8.04 -18.49 -1.22
C ASN A 19 -7.02 -18.32 -0.06
N PRO A 20 -7.43 -18.52 1.20
CA PRO A 20 -6.56 -18.35 2.37
C PRO A 20 -5.32 -19.25 2.39
N LEU A 21 -5.43 -20.49 1.90
CA LEU A 21 -4.32 -21.45 1.87
C LEU A 21 -3.24 -21.01 0.87
N LEU A 22 -3.67 -20.56 -0.32
CA LEU A 22 -2.75 -20.01 -1.32
C LEU A 22 -2.13 -18.71 -0.85
N ALA A 23 -2.89 -17.86 -0.13
CA ALA A 23 -2.39 -16.64 0.49
C ALA A 23 -1.24 -16.94 1.45
N ALA A 24 -1.47 -17.82 2.42
CA ALA A 24 -0.46 -18.19 3.41
C ALA A 24 0.78 -18.78 2.73
N ALA A 25 0.60 -19.74 1.82
CA ALA A 25 1.72 -20.41 1.15
C ALA A 25 2.51 -19.48 0.20
N GLY A 26 1.87 -18.47 -0.39
CA GLY A 26 2.51 -17.47 -1.24
C GLY A 26 3.25 -16.42 -0.44
N LEU A 27 2.62 -15.88 0.61
CA LEU A 27 3.22 -14.88 1.49
C LEU A 27 4.41 -15.42 2.28
N ASP A 28 4.34 -16.67 2.73
CA ASP A 28 5.47 -17.35 3.38
C ASP A 28 6.71 -17.36 2.48
N ARG A 29 6.55 -17.80 1.22
CA ARG A 29 7.64 -17.80 0.23
C ARG A 29 8.16 -16.41 -0.10
N LEU A 30 7.27 -15.42 -0.15
CA LEU A 30 7.65 -14.04 -0.45
C LEU A 30 8.43 -13.40 0.71
N ALA A 31 8.08 -13.73 1.95
CA ALA A 31 8.67 -13.14 3.15
C ALA A 31 9.95 -13.85 3.63
N HIS A 32 10.13 -15.14 3.33
CA HIS A 32 11.22 -15.97 3.87
C HIS A 32 12.63 -15.36 3.73
N HIS A 33 12.89 -14.63 2.65
CA HIS A 33 14.17 -13.94 2.41
C HIS A 33 13.98 -12.49 1.93
N ALA A 34 12.89 -11.84 2.36
CA ALA A 34 12.62 -10.45 1.98
C ALA A 34 13.16 -9.47 3.01
N GLU A 35 13.64 -8.33 2.51
CA GLU A 35 13.81 -7.11 3.28
C GLU A 35 12.61 -6.20 3.02
N ILE A 36 11.99 -5.71 4.09
CA ILE A 36 10.82 -4.82 3.99
C ILE A 36 11.29 -3.40 4.27
N VAL A 37 11.17 -2.54 3.25
CA VAL A 37 11.44 -1.11 3.38
C VAL A 37 10.10 -0.37 3.43
N VAL A 38 9.80 0.22 4.59
CA VAL A 38 8.61 1.05 4.76
C VAL A 38 8.92 2.48 4.35
N ILE A 39 8.19 3.00 3.36
CA ILE A 39 8.34 4.37 2.87
C ILE A 39 7.20 5.21 3.45
N GLN A 40 7.56 6.29 4.14
CA GLN A 40 6.63 7.25 4.73
C GLN A 40 6.95 8.66 4.23
N GLY A 41 5.92 9.51 4.15
CA GLY A 41 6.06 10.91 3.74
C GLY A 41 4.98 11.33 2.75
N ASP A 42 5.00 12.62 2.41
CA ASP A 42 4.04 13.18 1.47
C ASP A 42 4.27 12.64 0.05
N SER A 43 3.19 12.56 -0.72
CA SER A 43 3.28 12.14 -2.11
C SER A 43 4.20 13.09 -2.87
N PHE A 44 5.23 12.55 -3.53
CA PHE A 44 6.06 13.34 -4.44
C PHE A 44 5.20 14.06 -5.50
N ARG A 45 4.13 13.42 -5.98
CA ARG A 45 3.17 14.02 -6.93
C ARG A 45 2.42 15.23 -6.37
N ALA A 46 2.36 15.40 -5.05
CA ALA A 46 1.73 16.55 -4.42
C ALA A 46 2.70 17.74 -4.28
N HIS A 47 3.99 17.56 -4.54
CA HIS A 47 4.98 18.64 -4.45
C HIS A 47 4.73 19.66 -5.57
N GLY A 48 4.64 20.95 -5.20
CA GLY A 48 4.36 22.05 -6.13
C GLY A 48 2.89 22.25 -6.50
N ARG A 49 2.00 21.32 -6.13
CA ARG A 49 0.56 21.61 -6.13
C ARG A 49 0.29 22.43 -4.88
N GLN A 50 0.05 23.74 -5.03
CA GLN A 50 -0.58 24.53 -3.97
C GLN A 50 -1.78 23.71 -3.49
N LYS A 51 -1.78 23.46 -2.18
CA LYS A 51 -2.69 22.58 -1.45
C LYS A 51 -4.01 22.34 -2.18
N LEU A 52 -4.41 21.08 -2.26
CA LEU A 52 -5.77 20.62 -2.54
C LEU A 52 -6.76 21.13 -1.46
N GLU A 53 -6.75 22.43 -1.13
CA GLU A 53 -7.74 23.14 -0.31
C GLU A 53 -9.14 23.13 -0.96
N GLU A 54 -9.26 22.66 -2.21
CA GLU A 54 -10.53 22.41 -2.90
C GLU A 54 -11.12 21.01 -2.64
N GLU A 55 -10.32 19.94 -2.49
CA GLU A 55 -10.87 18.57 -2.38
C GLU A 55 -11.61 18.32 -1.04
N VAL A 56 -11.24 19.01 0.04
CA VAL A 56 -11.92 18.86 1.34
C VAL A 56 -13.27 19.58 1.39
N LYS A 57 -13.52 20.58 0.54
CA LYS A 57 -14.82 21.28 0.52
C LYS A 57 -15.95 20.46 -0.10
N ILE A 58 -15.62 19.55 -1.02
CA ILE A 58 -16.62 18.73 -1.73
C ILE A 58 -17.06 17.54 -0.87
N ALA A 59 -16.21 17.02 0.03
CA ALA A 59 -16.55 15.90 0.91
C ALA A 59 -17.35 16.30 2.18
N LEU A 60 -17.61 17.59 2.39
CA LEU A 60 -18.39 18.12 3.53
C LEU A 60 -19.67 18.84 3.12
N ALA A 61 -20.00 18.81 1.83
CA ALA A 61 -21.28 19.29 1.28
C ALA A 61 -21.96 18.11 0.57
N ASP A 62 -22.40 17.15 1.38
CA ASP A 62 -23.61 16.29 1.25
C ASP A 62 -23.52 15.09 2.20
#